data_AF-V5G9P0-F1
#
_entry.id   AF-V5G9P0-F1
#
_cell.length_a   1.000
_cell.length_b   1.000
_cell.length_c   1.000
_cell.angle_alpha   90.00
_cell.angle_beta   90.00
_cell.angle_gamma   90.00
#
_symmetry.space_group_name_H-M   'P 1'
#
loop_
_entity.id
_entity.type
_entity.pdbx_description
1 polymer ?
#
loop_
_entity_poly.entity_id
_entity_poly.type
_entity_poly.pdbx_seq_one_letter_code
_entity_poly.pdbx_strand_id
1 'polypeptide(L)'
;GHTAGTALEMIKCNIQLTCDDYITALADRNRCPSYKYCYDLYMKEFKENYGPIKFDTDAKVFLENKLTLYNAKQKDQCAKMILMGKENDDYVIGICTPIMKRVHKYVEAASEIVFIDSSGTMDRDGSRIFVMLTHSECGALPLGLIITTSECVDAIKSGFNIIKELVGEPIFGGHEEGPAVFMTDDSQSEQKAIGDTWPGSKRMLC
;
A
#
# COMPACT_ATOMS: atom_id res chain seq x y z
N GLY A 1 -20.50 -4.54 -5.74
CA GLY A 1 -20.44 -3.87 -4.44
C GLY A 1 -19.35 -4.53 -3.64
N HIS A 2 -18.55 -3.79 -2.89
CA HIS A 2 -17.43 -4.36 -2.13
C HIS A 2 -17.86 -5.12 -0.86
N THR A 3 -19.16 -5.07 -0.53
CA THR A 3 -19.79 -5.79 0.58
C THR A 3 -21.19 -6.27 0.19
N ALA A 4 -21.74 -7.25 0.91
CA ALA A 4 -23.11 -7.71 0.70
C ALA A 4 -24.15 -6.58 0.86
N GLY A 5 -23.91 -5.64 1.79
CA GLY A 5 -24.77 -4.47 1.99
C GLY A 5 -24.73 -3.48 0.82
N THR A 6 -23.53 -3.14 0.31
CA THR A 6 -23.40 -2.24 -0.84
C THR A 6 -23.94 -2.86 -2.13
N ALA A 7 -23.84 -4.19 -2.28
CA ALA A 7 -24.48 -4.91 -3.38
C ALA A 7 -26.01 -4.82 -3.31
N LEU A 8 -26.59 -5.01 -2.12
CA LEU A 8 -28.03 -4.89 -1.92
C LEU A 8 -28.53 -3.46 -2.19
N GLU A 9 -27.81 -2.43 -1.71
CA GLU A 9 -28.16 -1.04 -1.97
C GLU A 9 -28.09 -0.70 -3.47
N MET A 10 -27.10 -1.20 -4.20
CA MET A 10 -27.10 -1.02 -5.66
C MET A 10 -28.29 -1.68 -6.36
N ILE A 11 -28.74 -2.85 -5.89
CA ILE A 11 -29.95 -3.49 -6.43
C ILE A 11 -31.17 -2.62 -6.14
N LYS A 12 -31.31 -2.09 -4.92
CA LYS A 12 -32.41 -1.18 -4.58
C LYS A 12 -32.39 0.10 -5.42
N CYS A 13 -31.23 0.71 -5.62
CA CYS A 13 -31.08 1.88 -6.49
C CYS A 13 -31.50 1.57 -7.93
N ASN A 14 -31.10 0.40 -8.47
CA ASN A 14 -31.53 -0.02 -9.81
C ASN A 14 -33.04 -0.24 -9.91
N ILE A 15 -33.67 -0.83 -8.89
CA ILE A 15 -35.13 -1.00 -8.85
C ILE A 15 -35.83 0.36 -8.85
N GLN A 16 -35.32 1.32 -8.08
CA GLN A 16 -35.85 2.69 -8.04
C GLN A 16 -35.76 3.41 -9.39
N LEU A 17 -34.72 3.14 -10.18
CA LEU A 17 -34.54 3.75 -11.50
C LEU A 17 -35.36 3.08 -12.62
N THR A 18 -35.77 1.83 -12.43
CA THR A 18 -36.35 1.00 -13.51
C THR A 18 -37.79 0.60 -13.28
N CYS A 19 -38.33 0.79 -12.08
CA CYS A 19 -39.68 0.36 -11.73
C CYS A 19 -40.46 1.49 -11.06
N ASP A 20 -41.62 1.82 -11.62
CA ASP A 20 -42.51 2.86 -11.09
C ASP A 20 -43.13 2.46 -9.74
N ASP A 21 -43.37 1.17 -9.51
CA ASP A 21 -43.87 0.62 -8.24
C ASP A 21 -42.73 0.06 -7.38
N TYR A 22 -41.94 0.98 -6.84
CA TYR A 22 -40.77 0.70 -6.03
C TYR A 22 -41.10 -0.17 -4.79
N ILE A 23 -42.20 0.13 -4.09
CA ILE A 23 -42.53 -0.52 -2.83
C ILE A 23 -42.91 -1.98 -3.05
N THR A 24 -43.70 -2.28 -4.08
CA THR A 24 -44.05 -3.67 -4.42
C THR A 24 -42.83 -4.43 -4.93
N ALA A 25 -41.96 -3.79 -5.71
CA ALA A 25 -40.73 -4.41 -6.22
C ALA A 25 -39.70 -4.73 -5.13
N LEU A 26 -39.68 -3.96 -4.02
CA LEU A 26 -38.87 -4.29 -2.84
C LEU A 26 -39.38 -5.50 -2.06
N ALA A 27 -40.69 -5.72 -2.05
CA ALA A 27 -41.30 -6.85 -1.35
C ALA A 27 -41.13 -8.19 -2.11
N ASP A 28 -40.94 -8.12 -3.43
CA ASP A 28 -40.69 -9.28 -4.29
C ASP A 28 -39.24 -9.76 -4.17
N ARG A 29 -39.04 -10.93 -3.57
CA ARG A 29 -37.70 -11.52 -3.38
C ARG A 29 -37.01 -11.96 -4.67
N ASN A 30 -37.75 -12.12 -5.76
CA ASN A 30 -37.16 -12.41 -7.07
C ASN A 30 -36.51 -11.15 -7.67
N ARG A 31 -36.98 -9.96 -7.27
CA ARG A 31 -36.47 -8.65 -7.73
C ARG A 31 -35.49 -8.03 -6.74
N CYS A 32 -35.86 -7.99 -5.46
CA CYS A 32 -35.01 -7.52 -4.37
C CYS A 32 -34.64 -8.70 -3.45
N PRO A 33 -33.46 -9.32 -3.61
CA PRO A 33 -33.03 -10.39 -2.73
C PRO A 33 -32.92 -9.90 -1.28
N SER A 34 -33.07 -10.82 -0.33
CA SER A 34 -32.87 -10.49 1.08
C SER A 34 -31.39 -10.24 1.37
N TYR A 35 -31.09 -9.46 2.42
CA TYR A 35 -29.71 -9.27 2.88
C TYR A 35 -29.00 -10.60 3.13
N LYS A 36 -29.71 -11.57 3.75
CA LYS A 36 -29.16 -12.91 4.00
C LYS A 36 -28.76 -13.61 2.70
N TYR A 37 -29.57 -13.52 1.65
CA TYR A 37 -29.25 -14.11 0.35
C TYR A 37 -28.00 -13.46 -0.25
N CYS A 38 -27.92 -12.12 -0.26
CA CYS A 38 -26.74 -11.39 -0.73
C CYS A 38 -25.49 -11.74 0.08
N TYR A 39 -25.63 -11.89 1.41
CA TYR A 39 -24.54 -12.27 2.31
C TYR A 39 -24.06 -13.70 2.07
N ASP A 40 -24.99 -14.66 1.96
CA ASP A 40 -24.67 -16.06 1.75
C ASP A 40 -24.01 -16.26 0.37
N LEU A 41 -24.49 -15.57 -0.67
CA LEU A 41 -23.87 -15.55 -2.00
C LEU A 41 -22.49 -14.89 -1.98
N TYR A 42 -22.36 -13.72 -1.35
CA TYR A 42 -21.07 -13.05 -1.17
C TYR A 42 -20.06 -13.97 -0.46
N MET A 43 -20.46 -14.64 0.61
CA MET A 43 -19.59 -15.55 1.35
C MET A 43 -19.25 -16.81 0.55
N LYS A 44 -20.16 -17.31 -0.29
CA LYS A 44 -19.89 -18.42 -1.20
C LYS A 44 -18.83 -18.02 -2.23
N GLU A 45 -19.07 -16.95 -2.98
CA GLU A 45 -18.13 -16.42 -3.98
C GLU A 45 -16.79 -16.01 -3.36
N PHE A 46 -16.82 -15.39 -2.18
CA PHE A 46 -15.61 -15.01 -1.45
C PHE A 46 -14.80 -16.25 -1.04
N LYS A 47 -15.46 -17.30 -0.52
CA LYS A 47 -14.78 -18.57 -0.18
C LYS A 47 -14.25 -19.29 -1.41
N GLU A 48 -14.96 -19.27 -2.53
CA GLU A 48 -14.52 -19.91 -3.77
C GLU A 48 -13.31 -19.19 -4.39
N ASN A 49 -13.28 -17.85 -4.35
CA ASN A 49 -12.21 -17.06 -4.96
C ASN A 49 -11.02 -16.76 -4.02
N TYR A 50 -11.26 -16.69 -2.71
CA TYR A 50 -10.25 -16.27 -1.72
C TYR A 50 -10.01 -17.28 -0.59
N GLY A 51 -10.91 -18.26 -0.38
CA GLY A 51 -10.82 -19.23 0.71
C GLY A 51 -10.94 -18.59 2.12
N PRO A 52 -11.00 -19.41 3.19
CA PRO A 52 -10.73 -18.92 4.54
C PRO A 52 -9.23 -18.65 4.65
N ILE A 53 -8.79 -17.40 4.42
CA ILE A 53 -7.41 -17.01 4.71
C ILE A 53 -7.22 -17.16 6.22
N LYS A 54 -6.41 -18.13 6.67
CA LYS A 54 -5.88 -18.07 8.04
C LYS A 54 -4.83 -16.98 8.04
N PHE A 55 -5.17 -15.86 8.67
CA PHE A 55 -4.46 -14.60 8.52
C PHE A 55 -2.97 -14.60 8.93
N ASP A 56 -2.46 -15.61 9.63
CA ASP A 56 -1.03 -15.64 10.00
C ASP A 56 -0.12 -16.22 8.92
N THR A 57 -0.25 -17.50 8.61
CA THR A 57 0.67 -18.18 7.68
C THR A 57 0.23 -18.05 6.22
N ASP A 58 -1.08 -18.10 5.96
CA ASP A 58 -1.60 -18.09 4.60
C ASP A 58 -1.54 -16.69 3.98
N ALA A 59 -1.65 -15.62 4.80
CA ALA A 59 -1.57 -14.25 4.32
C ALA A 59 -0.16 -13.88 3.85
N LYS A 60 0.89 -14.25 4.59
CA LYS A 60 2.29 -13.99 4.21
C LYS A 60 2.64 -14.70 2.90
N VAL A 61 2.31 -15.99 2.80
CA VAL A 61 2.49 -16.78 1.56
C VAL A 61 1.69 -16.19 0.41
N PHE A 62 0.47 -15.72 0.66
CA PHE A 62 -0.33 -15.03 -0.35
C PHE A 62 0.35 -13.74 -0.83
N LEU A 63 0.87 -12.91 0.08
CA LEU A 63 1.58 -11.68 -0.26
C LEU A 63 2.85 -11.98 -1.07
N GLU A 64 3.67 -12.96 -0.66
CA GLU A 64 4.87 -13.39 -1.42
C GLU A 64 4.51 -13.82 -2.85
N ASN A 65 3.45 -14.61 -2.99
CA ASN A 65 2.95 -15.03 -4.30
C ASN A 65 2.51 -13.83 -5.15
N LYS A 66 1.81 -12.86 -4.55
CA LYS A 66 1.40 -11.63 -5.26
C LYS A 66 2.58 -10.79 -5.70
N LEU A 67 3.60 -10.63 -4.86
CA LEU A 67 4.82 -9.90 -5.18
C LEU A 67 5.59 -10.59 -6.31
N THR A 68 5.67 -11.91 -6.27
CA THR A 68 6.31 -12.71 -7.33
C THR A 68 5.59 -12.53 -8.67
N LEU A 69 4.26 -12.64 -8.68
CA LEU A 69 3.45 -12.42 -9.89
C LEU A 69 3.58 -10.99 -10.41
N TYR A 70 3.61 -10.01 -9.51
CA TYR A 70 3.78 -8.61 -9.88
C TYR A 70 5.13 -8.34 -10.53
N ASN A 71 6.23 -8.79 -9.91
CA ASN A 71 7.59 -8.65 -10.46
C ASN A 71 7.71 -9.36 -11.82
N ALA A 72 7.17 -10.57 -11.95
CA ALA A 72 7.14 -11.30 -13.22
C ALA A 72 6.38 -10.52 -14.32
N LYS A 73 5.25 -9.90 -13.97
CA LYS A 73 4.48 -9.05 -14.89
C LYS A 73 5.26 -7.81 -15.33
N GLN A 74 6.00 -7.18 -14.42
CA GLN A 74 6.82 -6.00 -14.72
C GLN A 74 8.13 -6.34 -15.45
N LYS A 75 8.54 -7.62 -15.44
CA LYS A 75 9.86 -8.10 -15.93
C LYS A 75 11.02 -7.38 -15.24
N ASP A 76 10.80 -6.97 -13.99
CA ASP A 76 11.75 -6.24 -13.16
C ASP A 76 11.40 -6.49 -11.68
N GLN A 77 12.38 -6.39 -10.79
CA GLN A 77 12.16 -6.46 -9.35
C GLN A 77 11.65 -5.10 -8.88
N CYS A 78 10.32 -4.97 -8.79
CA CYS A 78 9.64 -3.73 -8.43
C CYS A 78 9.06 -3.76 -7.02
N ALA A 79 9.01 -4.93 -6.39
CA ALA A 79 8.53 -5.08 -5.03
C ALA A 79 9.28 -6.21 -4.32
N LYS A 80 9.51 -6.05 -3.02
CA LYS A 80 10.18 -7.04 -2.17
C LYS A 80 9.60 -6.99 -0.78
N MET A 81 9.51 -8.14 -0.12
CA MET A 81 9.10 -8.27 1.26
C MET A 81 10.22 -8.87 2.09
N ILE A 82 10.32 -8.43 3.34
CA ILE A 82 11.16 -9.01 4.38
C ILE A 82 10.28 -9.28 5.59
N LEU A 83 10.47 -10.44 6.21
CA LEU A 83 9.81 -10.80 7.46
C LEU A 83 10.70 -10.42 8.65
N MET A 84 10.08 -10.02 9.75
CA MET A 84 10.72 -9.43 10.92
C MET A 84 10.11 -9.97 12.22
N GLY A 85 10.82 -9.77 13.34
CA GLY A 85 10.38 -10.21 14.67
C GLY A 85 10.78 -11.64 15.01
N LYS A 86 10.53 -12.06 16.26
CA LYS A 86 11.00 -13.36 16.78
C LYS A 86 10.38 -14.57 16.09
N GLU A 87 9.18 -14.42 15.53
CA GLU A 87 8.43 -15.46 14.83
C GLU A 87 8.10 -15.09 13.37
N ASN A 88 8.78 -14.07 12.81
CA ASN A 88 8.47 -13.54 11.47
C ASN A 88 7.01 -13.02 11.36
N ASP A 89 6.45 -12.53 12.45
CA ASP A 89 5.08 -12.00 12.53
C ASP A 89 4.94 -10.63 11.90
N ASP A 90 6.00 -9.82 11.99
CA ASP A 90 6.04 -8.55 11.32
C ASP A 90 6.56 -8.71 9.90
N TYR A 91 6.15 -7.80 9.03
CA TYR A 91 6.70 -7.73 7.68
C TYR A 91 6.87 -6.30 7.23
N VAL A 92 7.80 -6.13 6.29
CA VAL A 92 8.04 -4.87 5.59
C VAL A 92 8.06 -5.17 4.10
N ILE A 93 7.21 -4.50 3.35
CA ILE A 93 7.14 -4.57 1.89
C ILE A 93 7.60 -3.22 1.34
N GLY A 94 8.62 -3.22 0.50
CA GLY A 94 8.99 -2.06 -0.31
C GLY A 94 8.51 -2.25 -1.75
N ILE A 95 7.99 -1.19 -2.33
CA ILE A 95 7.51 -1.14 -3.72
C ILE A 95 8.16 0.07 -4.41
N CYS A 96 8.88 -0.19 -5.49
CA CYS A 96 9.41 0.81 -6.40
C CYS A 96 9.11 0.39 -7.84
N THR A 97 8.07 1.00 -8.40
CA THR A 97 7.60 0.73 -9.76
C THR A 97 8.56 1.28 -10.83
N PRO A 98 8.46 0.87 -12.11
CA PRO A 98 9.32 1.40 -13.16
C PRO A 98 9.19 2.93 -13.34
N ILE A 99 8.04 3.52 -13.01
CA ILE A 99 7.90 4.99 -13.02
C ILE A 99 8.68 5.62 -11.87
N MET A 100 8.61 5.06 -10.65
CA MET A 100 9.35 5.55 -9.49
C MET A 100 10.88 5.47 -9.70
N LYS A 101 11.39 4.36 -10.25
CA LYS A 101 12.81 4.21 -10.60
C LYS A 101 13.27 5.27 -11.61
N ARG A 102 12.42 5.62 -12.58
CA ARG A 102 12.70 6.71 -13.54
C ARG A 102 12.71 8.08 -12.86
N VAL A 103 11.82 8.33 -11.90
CA VAL A 103 11.83 9.58 -11.13
C VAL A 103 13.15 9.71 -10.38
N HIS A 104 13.58 8.68 -9.65
CA HIS A 104 14.90 8.69 -9.00
C HIS A 104 16.04 9.00 -9.98
N LYS A 105 16.02 8.41 -11.18
CA LYS A 105 17.11 8.55 -12.14
C LYS A 105 17.15 9.90 -12.86
N TYR A 106 15.99 10.47 -13.18
CA TYR A 106 15.90 11.59 -14.14
C TYR A 106 15.39 12.90 -13.54
N VAL A 107 14.79 12.88 -12.35
CA VAL A 107 14.26 14.07 -11.70
C VAL A 107 15.27 14.55 -10.66
N GLU A 108 15.94 15.66 -10.97
CA GLU A 108 16.96 16.27 -10.10
C GLU A 108 16.42 16.60 -8.71
N ALA A 109 15.16 17.06 -8.62
CA ALA A 109 14.51 17.33 -7.34
C ALA A 109 14.52 16.13 -6.36
N ALA A 110 14.63 14.88 -6.86
CA ALA A 110 14.75 13.69 -6.02
C ALA A 110 16.06 13.65 -5.20
N SER A 111 17.12 14.36 -5.62
CA SER A 111 18.36 14.51 -4.86
C SER A 111 18.38 15.75 -3.97
N GLU A 112 17.43 16.67 -4.15
CA GLU A 112 17.33 17.89 -3.36
C GLU A 112 16.39 17.69 -2.17
N ILE A 113 15.17 17.23 -2.44
CA ILE A 113 14.10 17.17 -1.44
C ILE A 113 13.20 15.96 -1.64
N VAL A 114 13.01 15.23 -0.55
CA VAL A 114 12.10 14.08 -0.49
C VAL A 114 11.14 14.28 0.67
N PHE A 115 9.86 14.16 0.36
CA PHE A 115 8.79 14.13 1.34
C PHE A 115 8.48 12.68 1.69
N ILE A 116 8.33 12.39 2.97
CA ILE A 116 7.84 11.12 3.45
C ILE A 116 6.54 11.41 4.19
N ASP A 117 5.46 10.90 3.61
CA ASP A 117 4.13 10.97 4.21
C ASP A 117 3.80 9.58 4.76
N SER A 118 3.24 9.55 5.95
CA SER A 118 2.84 8.33 6.62
C SER A 118 1.33 8.30 6.76
N SER A 119 0.68 7.24 6.28
CA SER A 119 -0.75 7.09 6.51
C SER A 119 -1.00 7.02 8.01
N GLY A 120 -2.04 7.71 8.51
CA GLY A 120 -2.56 7.47 9.86
C GLY A 120 -2.95 6.00 10.05
N THR A 121 -3.27 5.57 11.27
CA THR A 121 -3.66 4.18 11.58
C THR A 121 -4.86 3.77 10.72
N MET A 122 -4.65 3.03 9.63
CA MET A 122 -5.65 2.89 8.56
C MET A 122 -5.95 1.45 8.17
N ASP A 123 -5.74 0.47 9.05
CA ASP A 123 -6.02 -0.92 8.71
C ASP A 123 -6.55 -1.71 9.91
N ARG A 124 -7.43 -2.68 9.63
CA ARG A 124 -7.95 -3.66 10.60
C ARG A 124 -6.84 -4.52 11.21
N ASP A 125 -5.68 -4.55 10.56
CA ASP A 125 -4.51 -5.37 10.88
C ASP A 125 -3.30 -4.53 11.36
N GLY A 126 -3.48 -3.22 11.61
CA GLY A 126 -2.41 -2.36 12.17
C GLY A 126 -1.25 -2.06 11.21
N SER A 127 -1.44 -2.26 9.90
CA SER A 127 -0.44 -1.89 8.89
C SER A 127 -0.37 -0.38 8.71
N ARG A 128 0.82 0.09 8.30
CA ARG A 128 1.09 1.49 7.97
C ARG A 128 1.79 1.59 6.63
N ILE A 129 1.45 2.64 5.91
CA ILE A 129 2.00 2.94 4.60
C ILE A 129 2.84 4.21 4.70
N PHE A 130 4.09 4.14 4.24
CA PHE A 130 4.94 5.31 4.04
C PHE A 130 5.08 5.55 2.54
N VAL A 131 4.81 6.76 2.10
CA VAL A 131 4.90 7.18 0.70
C VAL A 131 6.04 8.17 0.58
N MET A 132 7.01 7.84 -0.27
CA MET A 132 8.13 8.73 -0.59
C MET A 132 7.81 9.51 -1.87
N LEU A 133 7.89 10.83 -1.81
CA LEU A 133 7.57 11.74 -2.91
C LEU A 133 8.68 12.77 -3.10
N THR A 134 8.81 13.29 -4.31
CA THR A 134 9.58 14.52 -4.59
C THR A 134 8.71 15.52 -5.34
N HIS A 135 9.14 16.77 -5.39
CA HIS A 135 8.41 17.81 -6.13
C HIS A 135 8.80 17.82 -7.61
N SER A 136 7.91 18.35 -8.45
CA SER A 136 8.18 18.70 -9.84
C SER A 136 7.24 19.84 -10.24
N GLU A 137 7.44 20.43 -11.42
CA GLU A 137 6.55 21.47 -11.95
C GLU A 137 5.13 20.96 -12.20
N CYS A 138 4.97 19.64 -12.35
CA CYS A 138 3.70 18.96 -12.54
C CYS A 138 3.06 18.47 -11.21
N GLY A 139 3.65 18.82 -10.07
CA GLY A 139 3.23 18.35 -8.75
C GLY A 139 4.11 17.24 -8.17
N ALA A 140 3.62 16.53 -7.16
CA ALA A 140 4.39 15.51 -6.47
C ALA A 140 4.57 14.25 -7.34
N LEU A 141 5.80 13.75 -7.43
CA LEU A 141 6.17 12.53 -8.13
C LEU A 141 6.59 11.44 -7.14
N PRO A 142 6.19 10.17 -7.36
CA PRO A 142 6.47 9.10 -6.42
C PRO A 142 7.89 8.55 -6.57
N LEU A 143 8.52 8.25 -5.45
CA LEU A 143 9.86 7.64 -5.34
C LEU A 143 9.79 6.20 -4.81
N GLY A 144 8.85 5.92 -3.91
CA GLY A 144 8.70 4.59 -3.35
C GLY A 144 7.53 4.50 -2.39
N LEU A 145 7.15 3.27 -2.07
CA LEU A 145 6.11 2.98 -1.10
C LEU A 145 6.57 1.85 -0.19
N ILE A 146 6.38 2.02 1.11
CA ILE A 146 6.74 1.05 2.14
C ILE A 146 5.46 0.70 2.89
N ILE A 147 5.18 -0.59 3.07
CA ILE A 147 4.08 -1.11 3.87
C ILE A 147 4.71 -1.91 5.01
N THR A 148 4.34 -1.63 6.25
CA THR A 148 4.88 -2.31 7.42
C THR A 148 3.81 -2.53 8.47
N THR A 149 3.88 -3.64 9.21
CA THR A 149 3.03 -3.89 10.38
C THR A 149 3.60 -3.31 11.67
N SER A 150 4.83 -2.79 11.63
CA SER A 150 5.55 -2.25 12.79
C SER A 150 6.08 -0.84 12.50
N GLU A 151 5.90 0.07 13.46
CA GLU A 151 6.38 1.45 13.41
C GLU A 151 7.75 1.63 14.11
N CYS A 152 8.40 0.53 14.47
CA CYS A 152 9.72 0.61 15.07
C CYS A 152 10.76 1.11 14.05
N VAL A 153 11.83 1.73 14.56
CA VAL A 153 12.92 2.30 13.75
C VAL A 153 13.50 1.26 12.79
N ASP A 154 13.67 0.02 13.27
CA ASP A 154 14.25 -1.06 12.48
C ASP A 154 13.36 -1.47 11.30
N ALA A 155 12.03 -1.45 11.46
CA ALA A 155 11.09 -1.76 10.40
C ALA A 155 11.09 -0.68 9.30
N ILE A 156 11.04 0.59 9.70
CA ILE A 156 11.09 1.73 8.77
C ILE A 156 12.43 1.72 8.02
N LYS A 157 13.54 1.53 8.74
CA LYS A 157 14.89 1.40 8.16
C LYS A 157 14.99 0.24 7.17
N SER A 158 14.39 -0.90 7.50
CA SER A 158 14.35 -2.04 6.59
C SER A 158 13.58 -1.71 5.31
N GLY A 159 12.49 -0.97 5.42
CA GLY A 159 11.74 -0.45 4.27
C GLY A 159 12.59 0.46 3.38
N PHE A 160 13.33 1.41 3.96
CA PHE A 160 14.26 2.26 3.22
C PHE A 160 15.34 1.45 2.50
N ASN A 161 15.92 0.44 3.17
CA ASN A 161 16.92 -0.43 2.55
C ASN A 161 16.34 -1.27 1.40
N ILE A 162 15.08 -1.70 1.49
CA ILE A 162 14.39 -2.34 0.36
C ILE A 162 14.30 -1.36 -0.82
N ILE A 163 13.91 -0.10 -0.60
CA ILE A 163 13.86 0.89 -1.68
C ILE A 163 15.25 1.11 -2.29
N LYS A 164 16.31 1.23 -1.48
CA LYS A 164 17.71 1.31 -1.97
C LYS A 164 18.04 0.14 -2.90
N GLU A 165 17.72 -1.09 -2.49
CA GLU A 165 17.99 -2.29 -3.29
C GLU A 165 17.17 -2.33 -4.58
N LEU A 166 15.87 -1.98 -4.52
CA LEU A 166 14.99 -2.01 -5.69
C LEU A 166 15.38 -0.98 -6.75
N VAL A 167 15.88 0.19 -6.34
CA VAL A 167 16.31 1.25 -7.25
C VAL A 167 17.74 1.01 -7.75
N GLY A 168 18.66 0.63 -6.87
CA GLY A 168 20.09 0.48 -7.15
C GLY A 168 20.82 1.82 -7.23
N GLU A 169 21.95 1.83 -7.96
CA GLU A 169 22.84 2.99 -8.17
C GLU A 169 22.10 4.30 -8.54
N PRO A 170 21.03 4.31 -9.37
CA PRO A 170 20.35 5.56 -9.74
C PRO A 170 19.53 6.23 -8.62
N ILE A 171 19.55 5.71 -7.39
CA ILE A 171 18.76 6.27 -6.29
C ILE A 171 19.13 7.73 -6.05
N PHE A 172 18.10 8.57 -6.00
CA PHE A 172 18.23 10.03 -5.84
C PHE A 172 19.23 10.65 -6.83
N GLY A 173 19.17 10.30 -8.11
CA GLY A 173 20.07 10.81 -9.14
C GLY A 173 21.52 10.29 -9.04
N GLY A 174 21.76 9.21 -8.30
CA GLY A 174 23.11 8.70 -8.02
C GLY A 174 23.66 9.13 -6.66
N HIS A 175 22.88 9.83 -5.84
CA HIS A 175 23.25 10.25 -4.50
C HIS A 175 22.86 9.18 -3.47
N GLU A 176 23.63 8.10 -3.39
CA GLU A 176 23.34 6.96 -2.48
C GLU A 176 23.28 7.34 -0.98
N GLU A 177 23.97 8.43 -0.61
CA GLU A 177 23.97 9.04 0.73
C GLU A 177 22.67 9.77 1.08
N GLY A 178 21.74 9.89 0.12
CA GLY A 178 20.42 10.49 0.29
C GLY A 178 20.29 11.87 -0.37
N PRO A 179 19.06 12.42 -0.41
CA PRO A 179 18.81 13.80 -0.83
C PRO A 179 19.41 14.82 0.15
N ALA A 180 19.47 16.09 -0.25
CA ALA A 180 19.91 17.15 0.66
C ALA A 180 18.97 17.29 1.88
N VAL A 181 17.65 17.12 1.67
CA VAL A 181 16.62 17.26 2.71
C VAL A 181 15.56 16.15 2.61
N PHE A 182 15.23 15.55 3.75
CA PHE A 182 13.97 14.85 3.96
C PHE A 182 13.00 15.74 4.73
N MET A 183 11.75 15.79 4.27
CA MET A 183 10.63 16.38 4.98
C MET A 183 9.72 15.27 5.49
N THR A 184 9.46 15.25 6.79
CA THR A 184 8.69 14.19 7.46
C THR A 184 7.65 14.79 8.39
N ASP A 185 6.70 13.99 8.82
CA ASP A 185 5.88 14.30 9.99
C ASP A 185 6.73 14.37 11.27
N ASP A 186 6.12 14.81 12.37
CA ASP A 186 6.70 14.76 13.72
C ASP A 186 6.70 13.32 14.27
N SER A 187 7.53 12.47 13.65
CA SER A 187 7.75 11.08 14.00
C SER A 187 9.21 10.81 14.35
N GLN A 188 9.47 10.54 15.63
CA GLN A 188 10.82 10.25 16.11
C GLN A 188 11.40 8.97 15.50
N SER A 189 10.57 7.94 15.30
CA SER A 189 11.01 6.67 14.71
C SER A 189 11.43 6.85 13.26
N GLU A 190 10.68 7.66 12.51
CA GLU A 190 10.96 7.98 11.11
C GLU A 190 12.23 8.83 10.97
N GLN A 191 12.34 9.93 11.73
CA GLN A 191 13.53 10.79 11.70
C GLN A 191 14.81 10.04 12.11
N LYS A 192 14.69 9.09 13.04
CA LYS A 192 15.81 8.24 13.43
C LYS A 192 16.14 7.23 12.33
N ALA A 193 15.15 6.56 11.75
CA ALA A 193 15.37 5.61 10.65
C ALA A 193 16.04 6.27 9.44
N ILE A 194 15.65 7.52 9.11
CA ILE A 194 16.31 8.33 8.08
C ILE A 194 17.75 8.62 8.48
N GLY A 195 17.97 9.10 9.70
CA GLY A 195 19.33 9.41 10.20
C GLY A 195 20.27 8.19 10.19
N ASP A 196 19.73 7.01 10.46
CA ASP A 196 20.47 5.75 10.46
C ASP A 196 20.71 5.18 9.05
N THR A 197 19.98 5.65 8.04
CA THR A 197 20.06 5.17 6.64
C THR A 197 20.82 6.14 5.73
N TRP A 198 20.60 7.44 5.95
CA TRP A 198 21.14 8.56 5.17
C TRP A 198 21.58 9.69 6.13
N PRO A 199 22.72 9.51 6.84
CA PRO A 199 23.16 10.44 7.88
C PRO A 199 23.55 11.83 7.32
N GLY A 200 23.88 11.93 6.03
CA GLY A 200 24.23 13.18 5.36
C GLY A 200 23.02 14.07 5.04
N SER A 201 21.81 13.52 5.03
CA SER A 201 20.59 14.25 4.72
C SER A 201 20.07 15.04 5.93
N LYS A 202 19.68 16.30 5.71
CA LYS A 202 18.97 17.08 6.73
C LYS A 202 17.54 16.53 6.87
N ARG A 203 17.01 16.56 8.08
CA ARG A 203 15.61 16.17 8.38
C ARG A 203 14.87 17.41 8.85
N MET A 204 13.76 17.70 8.20
CA MET A 204 12.90 18.85 8.46
C MET A 204 11.48 18.37 8.68
N LEU A 205 10.69 19.12 9.45
CA LEU A 205 9.28 18.84 9.65
C LEU A 205 8.46 19.47 8.52
N CYS A 206 7.40 18.77 8.12
CA CYS A 206 6.33 19.21 7.22
C CYS A 206 5.23 19.92 8.00
#